data_AF-A0A2V6D5F5-F1
#
_entry.id   AF-A0A2V6D5F5-F1
#
_cell.length_a   1.000
_cell.length_b   1.000
_cell.length_c   1.000
_cell.angle_alpha   90.00
_cell.angle_beta   90.00
_cell.angle_gamma   90.00
#
_symmetry.space_group_name_H-M   'P 1'
#
loop_
_entity.id
_entity.type
_entity.pdbx_description
1 polymer ?
#
loop_
_entity_poly.entity_id
_entity_poly.type
_entity_poly.pdbx_seq_one_letter_code
_entity_poly.pdbx_strand_id
1 'polypeptide(L)'
;MTSTKPGLMEIWKPRTQETCMVTGLFRVFLVSRFVFLTFVVSIVSLTCVFRMLGADLVTFESGPKKVQLLELFTSEGCSSCPPAEASLGRLVNDSRLWRDFVPVAFHVDYWDRLGWKDPFASMEWTKRQQRYAENWKAETVYTPAFVLDGSEWRNATVPVVNDETPGVLKAVVRDDATVIVTFEPATGNSGEFEVYAARLGFGLNVNVR
;
A
#
# COMPACT_ATOMS: atom_id res chain seq x y z
N MET A 1 -16.58 22.35 3.65
CA MET A 1 -16.52 21.22 4.60
C MET A 1 -15.27 20.40 4.24
N THR A 2 -14.42 20.06 5.20
CA THR A 2 -13.21 19.25 4.96
C THR A 2 -13.59 17.77 4.85
N SER A 3 -13.31 17.15 3.69
CA SER A 3 -13.49 15.71 3.48
C SER A 3 -12.12 15.03 3.53
N THR A 4 -12.01 14.01 4.38
CA THR A 4 -10.79 13.23 4.60
C THR A 4 -10.83 11.98 3.72
N LYS A 5 -9.88 11.83 2.78
CA LYS A 5 -9.83 10.76 1.76
C LYS A 5 -8.50 9.98 1.78
N PRO A 6 -8.43 8.74 1.28
CA PRO A 6 -7.18 7.98 1.10
C PRO A 6 -6.57 8.13 -0.30
N GLY A 7 -5.25 8.00 -0.42
CA GLY A 7 -4.44 8.78 -1.36
C GLY A 7 -3.71 8.16 -2.55
N LEU A 8 -3.52 9.02 -3.56
CA LEU A 8 -2.87 8.81 -4.85
C LEU A 8 -1.35 9.09 -4.83
N MET A 9 -0.73 8.87 -5.98
CA MET A 9 0.64 8.39 -6.21
C MET A 9 1.55 9.45 -6.83
N GLU A 10 2.78 9.57 -6.35
CA GLU A 10 3.88 10.25 -7.06
C GLU A 10 5.14 9.38 -7.04
N ILE A 11 5.85 9.44 -8.17
CA ILE A 11 7.07 8.70 -8.52
C ILE A 11 8.26 9.64 -8.30
N TRP A 12 9.26 9.23 -7.52
CA TRP A 12 10.51 9.98 -7.35
C TRP A 12 11.72 9.20 -7.91
N LYS A 13 12.62 9.93 -8.56
CA LYS A 13 13.85 9.45 -9.22
C LYS A 13 15.07 9.86 -8.39
N PRO A 14 16.02 8.97 -8.06
CA PRO A 14 17.17 9.33 -7.23
C PRO A 14 18.23 10.11 -8.01
N ARG A 15 18.76 11.15 -7.35
CA ARG A 15 19.88 11.99 -7.78
C ARG A 15 21.18 11.42 -7.21
N THR A 16 22.12 11.10 -8.09
CA THR A 16 23.48 10.62 -7.77
C THR A 16 24.32 11.74 -7.14
N GLN A 17 25.02 11.45 -6.04
CA GLN A 17 26.07 12.30 -5.48
C GLN A 17 27.46 11.75 -5.80
N GLU A 18 28.35 12.70 -6.10
CA GLU A 18 29.72 12.54 -6.57
C GLU A 18 30.69 12.17 -5.44
N THR A 19 31.73 11.41 -5.78
CA THR A 19 32.89 11.13 -4.92
C THR A 19 34.13 11.77 -5.53
N CYS A 20 34.93 12.47 -4.73
CA CYS A 20 36.41 12.52 -4.82
C CYS A 20 37.02 13.45 -3.75
N MET A 21 37.92 12.94 -2.92
CA MET A 21 39.36 13.24 -3.02
C MET A 21 40.12 12.65 -1.83
N VAL A 22 41.23 12.00 -2.17
CA VAL A 22 42.29 11.49 -1.28
C VAL A 22 43.44 12.49 -1.34
N THR A 23 44.07 12.85 -0.21
CA THR A 23 45.53 13.02 -0.09
C THR A 23 45.98 13.34 1.33
N GLY A 24 47.14 12.78 1.73
CA GLY A 24 47.90 13.25 2.90
C GLY A 24 48.83 12.21 3.52
N LEU A 25 50.09 12.15 3.05
CA LEU A 25 51.22 11.45 3.70
C LEU A 25 51.70 12.23 4.94
N PHE A 26 52.15 11.56 6.02
CA PHE A 26 53.31 12.00 6.85
C PHE A 26 53.91 10.85 7.69
N ARG A 27 55.24 10.91 7.89
CA ARG A 27 56.17 9.85 8.34
C ARG A 27 56.23 9.60 9.86
N VAL A 28 56.31 8.30 10.18
CA VAL A 28 57.03 7.54 11.23
C VAL A 28 57.78 8.30 12.35
N PHE A 29 57.35 8.13 13.61
CA PHE A 29 58.18 7.99 14.83
C PHE A 29 57.31 7.58 16.05
N LEU A 30 56.84 6.32 16.15
CA LEU A 30 56.21 5.80 17.38
C LEU A 30 55.91 4.27 17.38
N VAL A 31 56.85 3.45 16.90
CA VAL A 31 56.59 2.08 16.40
C VAL A 31 55.91 1.11 17.39
N SER A 32 56.01 1.26 18.73
CA SER A 32 55.45 0.27 19.67
C SER A 32 54.02 0.56 20.18
N ARG A 33 53.69 1.81 20.54
CA ARG A 33 52.29 2.19 20.89
C ARG A 33 51.43 2.40 19.64
N PHE A 34 52.02 2.75 18.49
CA PHE A 34 51.26 2.83 17.23
C PHE A 34 50.87 1.46 16.71
N VAL A 35 51.73 0.43 16.76
CA VAL A 35 51.35 -0.90 16.23
C VAL A 35 50.13 -1.46 16.95
N PHE A 36 50.05 -1.32 18.27
CA PHE A 36 48.89 -1.75 19.06
C PHE A 36 47.64 -0.89 18.76
N LEU A 37 47.81 0.43 18.66
CA LEU A 37 46.71 1.35 18.32
C LEU A 37 46.20 1.13 16.89
N THR A 38 47.09 0.87 15.92
CA THR A 38 46.74 0.55 14.53
C THR A 38 46.09 -0.83 14.42
N PHE A 39 46.48 -1.81 15.23
CA PHE A 39 45.84 -3.12 15.25
C PHE A 39 44.42 -3.03 15.82
N VAL A 40 44.24 -2.26 16.90
CA VAL A 40 42.91 -1.97 17.46
C VAL A 40 42.06 -1.14 16.50
N VAL A 41 42.61 -0.10 15.86
CA VAL A 41 41.89 0.72 14.86
C VAL A 41 41.58 -0.10 13.60
N SER A 42 42.46 -1.00 13.15
CA SER A 42 42.17 -1.92 12.05
C SER A 42 41.10 -2.94 12.41
N ILE A 43 41.12 -3.53 13.61
CA ILE A 43 40.07 -4.45 14.07
C ILE A 43 38.73 -3.72 14.19
N VAL A 44 38.72 -2.51 14.78
CA VAL A 44 37.53 -1.67 14.91
C VAL A 44 37.00 -1.26 13.53
N SER A 45 37.88 -0.84 12.61
CA SER A 45 37.53 -0.49 11.24
C SER A 45 37.03 -1.70 10.45
N LEU A 46 37.61 -2.89 10.64
CA LEU A 46 37.19 -4.13 10.00
C LEU A 46 35.82 -4.60 10.51
N THR A 47 35.54 -4.42 11.81
CA THR A 47 34.20 -4.66 12.38
C THR A 47 33.17 -3.62 11.93
N CYS A 48 33.60 -2.38 11.63
CA CYS A 48 32.71 -1.31 11.17
C CYS A 48 32.29 -1.50 9.70
N VAL A 49 33.18 -2.04 8.85
CA VAL A 49 32.86 -2.37 7.44
C VAL A 49 31.94 -3.60 7.36
N PHE A 50 32.08 -4.58 8.28
CA PHE A 50 31.24 -5.79 8.28
C PHE A 50 29.78 -5.53 8.73
N ARG A 51 29.52 -4.42 9.43
CA ARG A 51 28.18 -4.03 9.89
C ARG A 51 27.30 -3.36 8.82
N MET A 52 27.86 -2.98 7.67
CA MET A 52 27.16 -2.19 6.63
C MET A 52 26.42 -3.02 5.57
N LEU A 53 26.45 -4.36 5.66
CA LEU A 53 25.94 -5.28 4.62
C LEU A 53 24.70 -6.09 5.05
N GLY A 54 23.90 -5.56 5.98
CA GLY A 54 22.55 -6.06 6.22
C GLY A 54 21.57 -5.24 5.39
N ALA A 55 21.05 -5.78 4.30
CA ALA A 55 19.84 -5.24 3.68
C ALA A 55 18.67 -5.48 4.65
N ASP A 56 17.94 -4.43 5.03
CA ASP A 56 16.84 -4.53 5.97
C ASP A 56 15.62 -5.12 5.22
N LEU A 57 15.42 -6.43 5.33
CA LEU A 57 14.28 -7.10 4.72
C LEU A 57 13.06 -6.99 5.63
N VAL A 58 12.02 -6.29 5.15
CA VAL A 58 10.74 -6.25 5.87
C VAL A 58 9.86 -7.39 5.35
N THR A 59 9.44 -8.26 6.27
CA THR A 59 8.55 -9.38 5.96
C THR A 59 7.17 -9.14 6.53
N PHE A 60 6.15 -9.29 5.68
CA PHE A 60 4.74 -9.28 6.04
C PHE A 60 4.15 -10.67 5.78
N GLU A 61 3.29 -11.12 6.69
CA GLU A 61 2.63 -12.42 6.60
C GLU A 61 1.16 -12.26 6.98
N SER A 62 0.26 -12.81 6.16
CA SER A 62 -1.16 -12.83 6.47
C SER A 62 -1.48 -13.95 7.47
N GLY A 63 -2.64 -13.83 8.13
CA GLY A 63 -3.26 -15.01 8.74
C GLY A 63 -3.79 -15.98 7.67
N PRO A 64 -4.23 -17.18 8.06
CA PRO A 64 -4.82 -18.16 7.14
C PRO A 64 -6.23 -17.74 6.68
N LYS A 65 -6.92 -16.88 7.44
CA LYS A 65 -8.28 -16.40 7.12
C LYS A 65 -8.22 -15.32 6.04
N LYS A 66 -9.19 -15.34 5.14
CA LYS A 66 -9.34 -14.32 4.10
C LYS A 66 -9.71 -12.97 4.71
N VAL A 67 -8.95 -11.94 4.35
CA VAL A 67 -9.29 -10.54 4.63
C VAL A 67 -10.15 -10.02 3.48
N GLN A 68 -11.35 -9.54 3.79
CA GLN A 68 -12.30 -9.09 2.77
C GLN A 68 -11.94 -7.70 2.24
N LEU A 69 -12.11 -7.45 0.95
CA LEU A 69 -11.95 -6.13 0.35
C LEU A 69 -13.32 -5.46 0.21
N LEU A 70 -13.50 -4.34 0.91
CA LEU A 70 -14.70 -3.50 0.82
C LEU A 70 -14.37 -2.24 0.01
N GLU A 71 -14.91 -2.13 -1.19
CA GLU A 71 -14.65 -1.02 -2.10
C GLU A 71 -15.89 -0.13 -2.19
N LEU A 72 -15.72 1.17 -1.98
CA LEU A 72 -16.73 2.19 -2.22
C LEU A 72 -16.37 2.96 -3.50
N PHE A 73 -17.25 2.94 -4.50
CA PHE A 73 -17.18 3.83 -5.65
C PHE A 73 -17.99 5.10 -5.34
N THR A 74 -17.33 6.25 -5.40
CA THR A 74 -17.85 7.56 -4.96
C THR A 74 -17.29 8.70 -5.81
N SER A 75 -17.75 9.93 -5.59
CA SER A 75 -17.19 11.16 -6.16
C SER A 75 -17.62 12.37 -5.33
N GLU A 76 -16.77 13.39 -5.21
CA GLU A 76 -17.18 14.69 -4.65
C GLU A 76 -18.28 15.37 -5.47
N GLY A 77 -18.36 15.11 -6.77
CA GLY A 77 -19.42 15.64 -7.64
C GLY A 77 -20.78 14.95 -7.44
N CYS A 78 -20.84 13.88 -6.63
CA CYS A 78 -22.04 13.10 -6.36
C CYS A 78 -22.70 13.55 -5.05
N SER A 79 -23.87 14.18 -5.14
CA SER A 79 -24.59 14.71 -3.96
C SER A 79 -25.13 13.64 -3.02
N SER A 80 -25.38 12.42 -3.50
CA SER A 80 -25.87 11.28 -2.70
C SER A 80 -24.74 10.48 -2.03
N CYS A 81 -23.48 10.78 -2.32
CA CYS A 81 -22.31 10.04 -1.84
C CYS A 81 -21.85 10.35 -0.40
N PRO A 82 -22.03 11.56 0.18
CA PRO A 82 -21.52 11.87 1.52
C PRO A 82 -21.93 10.90 2.63
N PRO A 83 -23.18 10.37 2.69
CA PRO A 83 -23.55 9.37 3.69
C PRO A 83 -22.79 8.04 3.58
N ALA A 84 -22.43 7.62 2.36
CA ALA A 84 -21.66 6.42 2.12
C ALA A 84 -20.19 6.61 2.51
N GLU A 85 -19.58 7.76 2.14
CA GLU A 85 -18.22 8.12 2.55
C GLU A 85 -18.10 8.22 4.08
N ALA A 86 -19.07 8.86 4.74
CA ALA A 86 -19.11 8.93 6.20
C ALA A 86 -19.24 7.55 6.85
N SER A 87 -20.00 6.64 6.25
CA SER A 87 -20.13 5.26 6.74
C SER A 87 -18.82 4.48 6.60
N LEU A 88 -18.11 4.65 5.49
CA LEU A 88 -16.77 4.09 5.31
C LEU A 88 -15.76 4.70 6.32
N GLY A 89 -15.80 6.02 6.52
CA GLY A 89 -14.92 6.73 7.46
C GLY A 89 -15.11 6.31 8.91
N ARG A 90 -16.32 5.88 9.31
CA ARG A 90 -16.57 5.33 10.66
C ARG A 90 -15.84 4.01 10.92
N LEU A 91 -15.47 3.26 9.88
CA LEU A 91 -14.75 1.99 10.00
C LEU A 91 -13.33 2.15 10.53
N VAL A 92 -12.76 3.36 10.52
CA VAL A 92 -11.43 3.66 11.09
C VAL A 92 -11.34 3.26 12.56
N ASN A 93 -12.48 3.26 13.27
CA ASN A 93 -12.55 2.88 14.69
C ASN A 93 -12.95 1.40 14.92
N ASP A 94 -13.17 0.62 13.86
CA ASP A 94 -13.53 -0.80 13.99
C ASP A 94 -12.27 -1.63 14.31
N SER A 95 -12.31 -2.43 15.38
CA SER A 95 -11.17 -3.26 15.80
C SER A 95 -10.79 -4.35 14.78
N ARG A 96 -11.67 -4.64 13.82
CA ARG A 96 -11.48 -5.62 12.76
C ARG A 96 -10.81 -5.03 11.51
N LEU A 97 -10.68 -3.71 11.45
CA LEU A 97 -10.03 -3.00 10.36
C LEU A 97 -8.60 -3.52 10.13
N TRP A 98 -8.21 -3.71 8.87
CA TRP A 98 -6.91 -4.26 8.43
C TRP A 98 -6.67 -5.74 8.79
N ARG A 99 -7.60 -6.39 9.49
CA ARG A 99 -7.48 -7.79 9.91
C ARG A 99 -8.53 -8.68 9.28
N ASP A 100 -9.80 -8.26 9.32
CA ASP A 100 -10.91 -9.03 8.77
C ASP A 100 -11.43 -8.39 7.48
N PHE A 101 -11.24 -7.07 7.33
CA PHE A 101 -11.56 -6.37 6.10
C PHE A 101 -10.67 -5.14 5.86
N VAL A 102 -10.58 -4.74 4.60
CA VAL A 102 -9.87 -3.56 4.10
C VAL A 102 -10.86 -2.66 3.36
N PRO A 103 -11.22 -1.49 3.90
CA PRO A 103 -12.05 -0.52 3.21
C PRO A 103 -11.22 0.37 2.29
N VAL A 104 -11.67 0.57 1.05
CA VAL A 104 -11.04 1.45 0.07
C VAL A 104 -12.11 2.32 -0.60
N ALA A 105 -11.82 3.59 -0.82
CA ALA A 105 -12.67 4.49 -1.60
C ALA A 105 -12.02 4.76 -2.96
N PHE A 106 -12.76 4.52 -4.02
CA PHE A 106 -12.37 4.78 -5.40
C PHE A 106 -13.24 5.90 -5.97
N HIS A 107 -12.58 6.98 -6.37
CA HIS A 107 -13.25 8.17 -6.90
C HIS A 107 -13.43 8.04 -8.41
N VAL A 108 -14.67 7.97 -8.87
CA VAL A 108 -14.96 7.85 -10.31
C VAL A 108 -14.99 9.22 -10.95
N ASP A 109 -14.59 9.29 -12.22
CA ASP A 109 -14.40 10.55 -12.96
C ASP A 109 -15.63 11.01 -13.75
N TYR A 110 -16.65 10.17 -13.94
CA TYR A 110 -17.82 10.52 -14.77
C TYR A 110 -18.73 11.60 -14.19
N TRP A 111 -18.48 12.03 -12.94
CA TRP A 111 -19.10 13.20 -12.31
C TRP A 111 -18.37 14.51 -12.58
N ASP A 112 -17.08 14.48 -12.95
CA ASP A 112 -16.24 15.68 -13.11
C ASP A 112 -16.77 16.62 -14.21
N ARG A 113 -17.50 16.06 -15.18
CA ARG A 113 -18.17 16.80 -16.26
C ARG A 113 -19.25 17.78 -15.76
N LEU A 114 -19.67 17.70 -14.50
CA LEU A 114 -20.72 18.57 -13.92
C LEU A 114 -20.18 19.87 -13.32
N GLY A 115 -18.87 20.14 -13.40
CA GLY A 115 -18.27 21.44 -13.09
C GLY A 115 -17.39 21.47 -11.84
N TRP A 116 -17.43 20.44 -10.99
CA TRP A 116 -16.44 20.19 -9.95
C TRP A 116 -15.58 19.00 -10.33
N LYS A 117 -14.25 19.18 -10.36
CA LYS A 117 -13.29 18.11 -10.66
C LYS A 117 -12.77 17.52 -9.35
N ASP A 118 -13.13 16.29 -9.05
CA ASP A 118 -12.66 15.60 -7.84
C ASP A 118 -11.15 15.29 -8.00
N PRO A 119 -10.28 15.79 -7.11
CA PRO A 119 -8.84 15.59 -7.22
C PRO A 119 -8.40 14.13 -7.04
N PHE A 120 -9.28 13.28 -6.50
CA PHE A 120 -9.04 11.84 -6.34
C PHE A 120 -9.60 11.01 -7.48
N ALA A 121 -10.42 11.62 -8.36
CA ALA A 121 -11.05 10.89 -9.43
C ALA A 121 -10.07 10.40 -10.48
N SER A 122 -10.32 9.20 -11.01
CA SER A 122 -9.54 8.62 -12.09
C SER A 122 -10.41 7.76 -13.00
N MET A 123 -10.15 7.82 -14.30
CA MET A 123 -10.76 6.95 -15.29
C MET A 123 -10.49 5.47 -14.99
N GLU A 124 -9.36 5.13 -14.37
CA GLU A 124 -9.05 3.75 -13.99
C GLU A 124 -10.01 3.20 -12.92
N TRP A 125 -10.52 4.07 -12.04
CA TRP A 125 -11.55 3.72 -11.05
C TRP A 125 -12.91 3.53 -11.70
N THR A 126 -13.28 4.39 -12.65
CA THR A 126 -14.46 4.20 -13.48
C THR A 126 -14.42 2.88 -14.25
N LYS A 127 -13.30 2.56 -14.91
CA LYS A 127 -13.11 1.28 -15.63
C LYS A 127 -13.20 0.08 -14.69
N ARG A 128 -12.63 0.18 -13.49
CA ARG A 128 -12.75 -0.88 -12.47
C ARG A 128 -14.21 -1.13 -12.10
N GLN A 129 -14.99 -0.07 -11.90
CA GLN A 129 -16.43 -0.19 -11.64
C GLN A 129 -17.19 -0.80 -12.82
N GLN A 130 -16.84 -0.42 -14.05
CA GLN A 130 -17.46 -0.96 -15.27
C GLN A 130 -17.19 -2.46 -15.42
N ARG A 131 -15.96 -2.93 -15.14
CA ARG A 131 -15.65 -4.37 -15.14
C ARG A 131 -16.50 -5.15 -14.14
N TYR A 132 -16.78 -4.57 -12.97
CA TYR A 132 -17.73 -5.18 -12.03
C TYR A 132 -19.15 -5.25 -12.59
N ALA A 133 -19.65 -4.14 -13.14
CA ALA A 133 -20.98 -4.09 -13.76
C ALA A 133 -21.11 -5.12 -14.90
N GLU A 134 -20.09 -5.27 -15.75
CA GLU A 134 -20.03 -6.29 -16.80
C GLU A 134 -20.14 -7.71 -16.23
N ASN A 135 -19.35 -8.01 -15.19
CA ASN A 135 -19.37 -9.32 -14.52
C ASN A 135 -20.73 -9.64 -13.89
N TRP A 136 -21.43 -8.62 -13.40
CA TRP A 136 -22.76 -8.78 -12.80
C TRP A 136 -23.91 -8.63 -13.79
N LYS A 137 -23.62 -8.38 -15.08
CA LYS A 137 -24.60 -8.08 -16.13
C LYS A 137 -25.50 -6.88 -15.79
N ALA A 138 -24.96 -5.90 -15.09
CA ALA A 138 -25.64 -4.64 -14.83
C ALA A 138 -25.56 -3.74 -16.07
N GLU A 139 -26.65 -3.05 -16.39
CA GLU A 139 -26.72 -2.17 -17.57
C GLU A 139 -25.90 -0.88 -17.40
N THR A 140 -25.76 -0.40 -16.16
CA THR A 140 -25.12 0.88 -15.86
C THR A 140 -24.37 0.83 -14.53
N VAL A 141 -23.36 1.71 -14.39
CA VAL A 141 -22.69 1.99 -13.12
C VAL A 141 -23.35 3.18 -12.42
N TYR A 142 -23.25 3.23 -11.09
CA TYR A 142 -23.86 4.28 -10.28
C TYR A 142 -23.02 4.60 -9.04
N THR A 143 -23.27 5.74 -8.40
CA THR A 143 -22.69 6.07 -7.09
C THR A 143 -23.75 6.58 -6.11
N PRO A 144 -23.58 6.36 -4.79
CA PRO A 144 -22.54 5.51 -4.21
C PRO A 144 -22.80 4.02 -4.51
N ALA A 145 -21.74 3.24 -4.72
CA ALA A 145 -21.85 1.79 -4.91
C ALA A 145 -20.78 1.07 -4.09
N PHE A 146 -21.18 0.02 -3.36
CA PHE A 146 -20.28 -0.82 -2.59
C PHE A 146 -20.05 -2.16 -3.28
N VAL A 147 -18.82 -2.65 -3.15
CA VAL A 147 -18.38 -3.95 -3.66
C VAL A 147 -17.66 -4.68 -2.54
N LEU A 148 -18.06 -5.92 -2.27
CA LEU A 148 -17.45 -6.78 -1.27
C LEU A 148 -16.88 -8.01 -1.96
N ASP A 149 -15.56 -8.19 -1.90
CA ASP A 149 -14.86 -9.30 -2.57
C ASP A 149 -15.25 -9.46 -4.05
N GLY A 150 -15.43 -8.33 -4.75
CA GLY A 150 -15.82 -8.30 -6.16
C GLY A 150 -17.30 -8.58 -6.46
N SER A 151 -18.14 -8.71 -5.44
CA SER A 151 -19.59 -8.86 -5.56
C SER A 151 -20.32 -7.58 -5.17
N GLU A 152 -21.45 -7.28 -5.84
CA GLU A 152 -22.24 -6.09 -5.52
C GLU A 152 -22.77 -6.18 -4.08
N TRP A 153 -22.50 -5.15 -3.27
CA TRP A 153 -22.85 -5.13 -1.85
C TRP A 153 -23.90 -4.05 -1.54
N ARG A 154 -25.18 -4.41 -1.63
CA ARG A 154 -26.28 -3.44 -1.44
C ARG A 154 -26.65 -3.16 0.02
N ASN A 155 -26.17 -3.98 0.96
CA ASN A 155 -26.57 -3.88 2.37
C ASN A 155 -25.97 -2.65 3.07
N ALA A 156 -24.88 -2.07 2.53
CA ALA A 156 -24.18 -0.88 3.06
C ALA A 156 -23.75 -0.97 4.55
N THR A 157 -23.84 -2.14 5.16
CA THR A 157 -23.38 -2.46 6.51
C THR A 157 -21.95 -3.00 6.47
N VAL A 158 -21.27 -2.97 7.62
CA VAL A 158 -19.96 -3.61 7.78
C VAL A 158 -20.07 -5.10 7.42
N PRO A 159 -19.17 -5.63 6.57
CA PRO A 159 -19.19 -7.04 6.19
C PRO A 159 -19.18 -7.97 7.42
N VAL A 160 -19.90 -9.08 7.31
CA VAL A 160 -19.77 -10.20 8.24
C VAL A 160 -18.41 -10.84 7.97
N VAL A 161 -17.67 -11.21 9.02
CA VAL A 161 -16.34 -11.82 8.90
C VAL A 161 -16.43 -13.10 8.06
N ASN A 162 -15.52 -13.26 7.11
CA ASN A 162 -15.40 -14.47 6.30
C ASN A 162 -14.57 -15.51 7.08
N ASP A 163 -15.04 -16.76 7.13
CA ASP A 163 -14.34 -17.89 7.77
C ASP A 163 -13.58 -18.77 6.76
N GLU A 164 -13.58 -18.39 5.48
CA GLU A 164 -12.75 -19.00 4.44
C GLU A 164 -11.27 -18.88 4.80
N THR A 165 -10.55 -19.98 4.60
CA THR A 165 -9.12 -20.09 4.87
C THR A 165 -8.35 -20.46 3.60
N PRO A 166 -8.15 -19.53 2.66
CA PRO A 166 -7.57 -19.86 1.36
C PRO A 166 -6.08 -20.22 1.45
N GLY A 167 -5.37 -19.74 2.46
CA GLY A 167 -3.93 -19.95 2.61
C GLY A 167 -3.23 -18.76 3.26
N VAL A 168 -1.90 -18.80 3.27
CA VAL A 168 -1.05 -17.76 3.84
C VAL A 168 -0.33 -17.02 2.71
N LEU A 169 -0.45 -15.70 2.71
CA LEU A 169 0.27 -14.80 1.81
C LEU A 169 1.45 -14.18 2.55
N LYS A 170 2.64 -14.32 1.99
CA LYS A 170 3.87 -13.73 2.51
C LYS A 170 4.44 -12.73 1.50
N ALA A 171 4.79 -11.55 1.97
CA ALA A 171 5.46 -10.53 1.15
C ALA A 171 6.78 -10.12 1.81
N VAL A 172 7.87 -10.19 1.05
CA VAL A 172 9.19 -9.72 1.47
C VAL A 172 9.53 -8.48 0.65
N VAL A 173 9.62 -7.34 1.33
CA VAL A 173 9.99 -6.06 0.74
C VAL A 173 11.48 -5.84 0.95
N ARG A 174 12.18 -5.54 -0.15
CA ARG A 174 13.61 -5.23 -0.17
C ARG A 174 13.84 -3.72 -0.25
N ASP A 175 15.04 -3.29 0.13
CA ASP A 175 15.47 -1.88 0.08
C ASP A 175 15.43 -1.27 -1.34
N ASP A 176 15.53 -2.11 -2.37
CA ASP A 176 15.43 -1.70 -3.78
C ASP A 176 13.98 -1.58 -4.28
N ALA A 177 13.00 -1.59 -3.37
CA ALA A 177 11.57 -1.60 -3.61
C ALA A 177 11.04 -2.84 -4.36
N THR A 178 11.84 -3.91 -4.48
CA THR A 178 11.35 -5.20 -4.96
C THR A 178 10.49 -5.86 -3.89
N VAL A 179 9.29 -6.31 -4.28
CA VAL A 179 8.41 -7.09 -3.43
C VAL A 179 8.34 -8.52 -3.96
N ILE A 180 8.80 -9.47 -3.15
CA ILE A 180 8.68 -10.90 -3.44
C ILE A 180 7.45 -11.41 -2.71
N VAL A 181 6.50 -11.99 -3.44
CA VAL A 181 5.25 -12.52 -2.88
C VAL A 181 5.22 -14.03 -3.04
N THR A 182 4.92 -14.72 -1.95
CA THR A 182 4.72 -16.18 -1.91
C THR A 182 3.34 -16.45 -1.35
N PHE A 183 2.58 -17.33 -1.99
CA PHE A 183 1.29 -17.80 -1.49
C PHE A 183 1.32 -19.30 -1.23
N GLU A 184 1.00 -19.70 -0.01
CA GLU A 184 0.90 -21.09 0.42
C GLU A 184 -0.59 -21.45 0.60
N PRO A 185 -1.22 -22.14 -0.37
CA PRO A 185 -2.63 -22.45 -0.30
C PRO A 185 -2.92 -23.49 0.80
N ALA A 186 -4.06 -23.35 1.50
CA ALA A 186 -4.42 -24.23 2.61
C ALA A 186 -4.76 -25.66 2.15
N THR A 187 -5.37 -25.79 0.96
CA THR A 187 -5.54 -27.05 0.25
C THR A 187 -4.47 -27.12 -0.83
N GLY A 188 -3.96 -28.31 -1.16
CA GLY A 188 -2.91 -28.52 -2.16
C GLY A 188 -3.31 -28.19 -3.61
N ASN A 189 -4.23 -27.25 -3.81
CA ASN A 189 -4.61 -26.69 -5.10
C ASN A 189 -3.38 -26.03 -5.74
N SER A 190 -2.90 -26.67 -6.80
CA SER A 190 -1.91 -26.12 -7.71
C SER A 190 -2.65 -25.37 -8.82
N GLY A 191 -2.81 -24.06 -8.64
CA GLY A 191 -3.35 -23.16 -9.65
C GLY A 191 -2.30 -22.13 -10.06
N GLU A 192 -2.54 -21.48 -11.20
CA GLU A 192 -1.87 -20.22 -11.52
C GLU A 192 -2.50 -19.12 -10.67
N PHE A 193 -1.67 -18.34 -9.98
CA PHE A 193 -2.12 -17.24 -9.12
C PHE A 193 -1.64 -15.91 -9.68
N GLU A 194 -2.52 -14.93 -9.70
CA GLU A 194 -2.17 -13.54 -10.01
C GLU A 194 -2.06 -12.74 -8.72
N VAL A 195 -0.99 -11.95 -8.61
CA VAL A 195 -0.76 -11.07 -7.46
C VAL A 195 -1.07 -9.63 -7.87
N TYR A 196 -1.98 -9.00 -7.14
CA TYR A 196 -2.30 -7.59 -7.27
C TYR A 196 -1.74 -6.83 -6.08
N ALA A 197 -0.97 -5.77 -6.34
CA ALA A 197 -0.42 -4.89 -5.32
C ALA A 197 -1.04 -3.49 -5.44
N ALA A 198 -1.41 -2.90 -4.32
CA ALA A 198 -1.94 -1.54 -4.24
C ALA A 198 -1.25 -0.77 -3.11
N ARG A 199 -0.91 0.49 -3.38
CA ARG A 199 -0.43 1.43 -2.36
C ARG A 199 -1.62 2.21 -1.80
N LEU A 200 -1.83 2.15 -0.50
CA LEU A 200 -2.89 2.90 0.18
C LEU A 200 -2.33 4.19 0.78
N GLY A 201 -2.92 5.34 0.45
CA GLY A 201 -2.66 6.58 1.17
C GLY A 201 -3.62 6.75 2.34
N PHE A 202 -3.17 7.34 3.46
CA PHE A 202 -3.99 7.48 4.67
C PHE A 202 -4.13 8.96 5.05
N GLY A 203 -5.32 9.33 5.56
CA GLY A 203 -5.54 10.64 6.19
C GLY A 203 -5.40 11.85 5.28
N LEU A 204 -5.63 11.73 3.97
CA LEU A 204 -5.62 12.93 3.12
C LEU A 204 -6.82 13.80 3.41
N ASN A 205 -6.72 15.09 3.15
CA ASN A 205 -7.85 16.00 3.25
C ASN A 205 -7.87 16.93 2.04
N VAL A 206 -9.07 17.24 1.55
CA VAL A 206 -9.27 18.29 0.55
C VAL A 206 -10.42 19.19 0.95
N ASN A 207 -10.31 20.46 0.53
CA ASN A 207 -11.39 21.41 0.67
C ASN A 207 -12.34 21.24 -0.51
N VAL A 208 -13.52 20.70 -0.23
CA VAL A 208 -14.63 20.65 -1.19
C VAL A 208 -15.33 22.00 -1.18
N ARG A 209 -15.66 22.52 -2.37
CA ARG A 209 -16.28 23.84 -2.57
C ARG A 209 -17.73 23.88 -2.09
#